data_AF-A0A927D7U4-F1
#
_entry.id   AF-A0A927D7U4-F1
#
_cell.length_a   1.000
_cell.length_b   1.000
_cell.length_c   1.000
_cell.angle_alpha   90.00
_cell.angle_beta   90.00
_cell.angle_gamma   90.00
#
_symmetry.space_group_name_H-M   'P 1'
#
loop_
_entity.id
_entity.type
_entity.pdbx_description
1 polymer ?
#
loop_
_entity_poly.entity_id
_entity_poly.type
_entity_poly.pdbx_seq_one_letter_code
_entity_poly.pdbx_strand_id
1 'polypeptide(L)'
;MREADRAACRRSEGNAALSRHIGASLMADEFDMSFFMDKKLDHGLFSPLSALLPWDEAQGWPTAVIPLQIGVLQFPVPSARRCYKLGRALRRAIESFPEDINVAIVATGGLSHQVHGERCGFNNPDWDAQFVDMLVNDPEKLTEMTLGEYAELGGMEGSEVIMWLVMRGALSANVTETGATITCPR
;
A
#
# COMPACT_ATOMS: atom_id res chain seq x y z
N MET A 1 -15.86 5.39 27.11
CA MET A 1 -14.54 5.99 26.78
C MET A 1 -14.79 7.47 26.58
N ARG A 2 -14.20 8.34 27.40
CA ARG A 2 -14.61 9.75 27.55
C ARG A 2 -14.01 10.62 26.44
N GLU A 3 -14.72 11.66 26.06
CA GLU A 3 -14.39 12.64 25.00
C GLU A 3 -12.96 13.22 25.12
N ALA A 4 -12.42 13.29 26.33
CA ALA A 4 -11.07 13.76 26.63
C ALA A 4 -9.93 12.85 26.11
N ASP A 5 -10.17 11.55 25.87
CA ASP A 5 -9.15 10.64 25.34
C ASP A 5 -8.97 10.76 23.81
N ARG A 6 -9.84 11.52 23.12
CA ARG A 6 -9.75 11.72 21.66
C ARG A 6 -8.65 12.71 21.25
N ALA A 7 -8.16 13.55 22.15
CA ALA A 7 -7.21 14.62 21.85
C ALA A 7 -5.74 14.15 21.70
N ALA A 8 -5.39 12.95 22.18
CA ALA A 8 -3.99 12.52 22.24
C ALA A 8 -3.48 11.76 21.00
N CYS A 9 -4.37 11.34 20.09
CA CYS A 9 -3.98 10.54 18.93
C CYS A 9 -4.10 11.39 17.66
N ARG A 10 -3.00 11.55 16.92
CA ARG A 10 -2.94 12.28 15.64
C ARG A 10 -3.87 11.62 14.62
N ARG A 11 -5.12 12.06 14.55
CA ARG A 11 -6.16 11.50 13.68
C ARG A 11 -5.96 11.96 12.24
N SER A 12 -6.02 11.04 11.28
CA SER A 12 -6.19 11.37 9.87
C SER A 12 -7.68 11.49 9.53
N GLU A 13 -8.06 12.58 8.89
CA GLU A 13 -9.39 12.70 8.29
C GLU A 13 -9.49 11.77 7.06
N GLY A 14 -10.69 11.25 6.81
CA GLY A 14 -10.96 10.39 5.65
C GLY A 14 -11.96 11.03 4.70
N ASN A 15 -12.01 10.57 3.44
CA ASN A 15 -13.01 11.03 2.47
C ASN A 15 -14.11 9.96 2.32
N ALA A 16 -15.20 10.13 3.07
CA ALA A 16 -16.29 9.14 3.09
C ALA A 16 -17.02 8.99 1.74
N ALA A 17 -17.12 10.06 0.94
CA ALA A 17 -17.76 10.01 -0.36
C ALA A 17 -16.96 9.15 -1.33
N LEU A 18 -15.65 9.44 -1.45
CA LEU A 18 -14.74 8.67 -2.28
C LEU A 18 -14.60 7.22 -1.77
N SER A 19 -14.51 6.98 -0.46
CA SER A 19 -14.46 5.61 0.10
C SER A 19 -15.68 4.76 -0.28
N ARG A 20 -16.89 5.34 -0.22
CA ARG A 20 -18.11 4.64 -0.63
C ARG A 20 -18.14 4.36 -2.12
N HIS A 21 -17.72 5.32 -2.94
CA HIS A 21 -17.63 5.17 -4.39
C HIS A 21 -16.65 4.07 -4.79
N ILE A 22 -15.45 4.07 -4.20
CA ILE A 22 -14.44 3.02 -4.40
C ILE A 22 -15.00 1.66 -3.96
N GLY A 23 -15.60 1.60 -2.77
CA GLY A 23 -16.20 0.36 -2.24
C GLY A 23 -17.25 -0.24 -3.16
N ALA A 24 -18.19 0.59 -3.65
CA ALA A 24 -19.23 0.14 -4.58
C ALA A 24 -18.64 -0.33 -5.91
N SER A 25 -17.67 0.41 -6.45
CA SER A 25 -17.01 0.09 -7.73
C SER A 25 -16.23 -1.22 -7.67
N LEU A 26 -15.47 -1.45 -6.59
CA LEU A 26 -14.70 -2.67 -6.41
C LEU A 26 -15.59 -3.90 -6.22
N MET A 27 -16.70 -3.77 -5.48
CA MET A 27 -17.69 -4.85 -5.35
C MET A 27 -18.37 -5.17 -6.69
N ALA A 28 -18.63 -4.15 -7.53
CA ALA A 28 -19.17 -4.35 -8.88
C ALA A 28 -18.16 -5.03 -9.83
N ASP A 29 -16.86 -4.80 -9.62
CA ASP A 29 -15.76 -5.47 -10.32
C ASP A 29 -15.39 -6.85 -9.72
N GLU A 30 -16.28 -7.43 -8.90
CA GLU A 30 -16.15 -8.77 -8.29
C GLU A 30 -14.94 -8.92 -7.32
N PHE A 31 -14.56 -7.83 -6.64
CA PHE A 31 -13.65 -7.91 -5.49
C PHE A 31 -14.45 -8.00 -4.19
N ASP A 32 -14.19 -9.04 -3.41
CA ASP A 32 -14.75 -9.19 -2.07
C ASP A 32 -14.10 -8.20 -1.10
N MET A 33 -14.80 -7.11 -0.78
CA MET A 33 -14.29 -6.06 0.09
C MET A 33 -14.81 -6.20 1.53
N SER A 34 -13.99 -5.79 2.49
CA SER A 34 -14.39 -5.57 3.88
C SER A 34 -14.31 -4.09 4.20
N PHE A 35 -15.30 -3.57 4.92
CA PHE A 35 -15.38 -2.16 5.30
C PHE A 35 -15.21 -2.00 6.81
N PHE A 36 -14.46 -0.98 7.22
CA PHE A 36 -14.28 -0.65 8.63
C PHE A 36 -14.38 0.86 8.85
N MET A 37 -14.80 1.22 10.06
CA MET A 37 -14.83 2.59 10.57
C MET A 37 -14.30 2.56 12.01
N ASP A 38 -13.72 3.68 12.46
CA ASP A 38 -13.22 3.85 13.84
C ASP A 38 -12.21 2.80 14.32
N LYS A 39 -11.58 2.08 13.40
CA LYS A 39 -10.42 1.23 13.70
C LYS A 39 -9.18 2.12 13.81
N LYS A 40 -8.38 1.90 14.85
CA LYS A 40 -7.09 2.55 14.99
C LYS A 40 -6.17 2.12 13.84
N LEU A 41 -5.52 3.08 13.22
CA LEU A 41 -4.47 2.86 12.21
C LEU A 41 -3.14 2.71 12.94
N ASP A 42 -2.27 1.85 12.43
CA ASP A 42 -1.01 1.50 13.06
C ASP A 42 0.20 2.13 12.33
N HIS A 43 1.38 1.61 12.63
CA HIS A 43 2.65 2.06 12.08
C HIS A 43 2.74 1.90 10.55
N GLY A 44 2.02 0.95 9.93
CA GLY A 44 2.04 0.75 8.49
C GLY A 44 1.54 1.96 7.70
N LEU A 45 0.76 2.84 8.35
CA LEU A 45 0.30 4.12 7.81
C LEU A 45 1.02 5.31 8.44
N PHE A 46 1.06 5.38 9.78
CA PHE A 46 1.54 6.60 10.44
C PHE A 46 3.06 6.78 10.38
N SER A 47 3.84 5.70 10.26
CA SER A 47 5.30 5.83 10.11
C SER A 47 5.66 6.57 8.81
N PRO A 48 5.25 6.10 7.61
CA PRO A 48 5.54 6.83 6.37
C PRO A 48 4.81 8.18 6.29
N LEU A 49 3.56 8.27 6.75
CA LEU A 49 2.81 9.54 6.72
C LEU A 49 3.53 10.66 7.49
N SER A 50 4.11 10.34 8.65
CA SER A 50 4.86 11.31 9.48
C SER A 50 6.20 11.75 8.88
N ALA A 51 6.77 10.93 7.99
CA ALA A 51 7.99 11.27 7.27
C ALA A 51 7.71 12.07 5.99
N LEU A 52 6.55 11.84 5.37
CA LEU A 52 6.18 12.45 4.09
C LEU A 52 5.44 13.78 4.21
N LEU A 53 4.59 13.93 5.24
CA LEU A 53 3.73 15.10 5.40
C LEU A 53 3.94 15.78 6.76
N PRO A 54 3.91 17.12 6.81
CA PRO A 54 3.94 17.82 8.08
C PRO A 54 2.64 17.60 8.84
N TRP A 55 2.74 17.49 10.17
CA TRP A 55 1.59 17.54 11.06
C TRP A 55 1.47 18.94 11.66
N ASP A 56 0.29 19.54 11.56
CA ASP A 56 -0.05 20.81 12.21
C ASP A 56 -0.94 20.54 13.44
N GLU A 57 -0.66 21.17 14.58
CA GLU A 57 -1.44 20.96 15.81
C GLU A 57 -2.86 21.52 15.74
N ALA A 58 -3.08 22.58 14.96
CA ALA A 58 -4.36 23.25 14.82
C ALA A 58 -5.19 22.68 13.65
N GLN A 59 -4.54 22.29 12.56
CA GLN A 59 -5.17 21.85 11.31
C GLN A 59 -5.08 20.34 11.07
N GLY A 60 -4.20 19.63 11.77
CA GLY A 60 -3.98 18.20 11.61
C GLY A 60 -3.12 17.85 10.38
N TRP A 61 -3.44 16.74 9.72
CA TRP A 61 -2.78 16.33 8.47
C TRP A 61 -3.30 17.17 7.29
N PRO A 62 -2.46 17.52 6.31
CA PRO A 62 -2.83 18.42 5.21
C PRO A 62 -3.71 17.75 4.15
N THR A 63 -3.98 16.45 4.25
CA THR A 63 -4.78 15.70 3.27
C THR A 63 -5.62 14.63 3.95
N ALA A 64 -6.73 14.26 3.30
CA ALA A 64 -7.55 13.14 3.71
C ALA A 64 -6.91 11.81 3.28
N VAL A 65 -7.06 10.77 4.10
CA VAL A 65 -6.50 9.44 3.88
C VAL A 65 -7.61 8.41 3.83
N ILE A 66 -7.61 7.59 2.77
CA ILE A 66 -8.46 6.40 2.66
C ILE A 66 -7.56 5.16 2.83
N PRO A 67 -7.60 4.50 4.00
CA PRO A 67 -6.75 3.32 4.24
C PRO A 67 -7.32 2.10 3.50
N LEU A 68 -6.48 1.48 2.66
CA LEU A 68 -6.72 0.16 2.08
C LEU A 68 -5.77 -0.85 2.73
N GLN A 69 -6.27 -1.58 3.73
CA GLN A 69 -5.48 -2.59 4.43
C GLN A 69 -5.54 -3.93 3.69
N ILE A 70 -4.38 -4.53 3.43
CA ILE A 70 -4.26 -5.82 2.73
C ILE A 70 -3.70 -6.85 3.71
N GLY A 71 -4.43 -7.95 3.93
CA GLY A 71 -4.00 -9.04 4.80
C GLY A 71 -2.89 -9.87 4.15
N VAL A 72 -1.63 -9.53 4.43
CA VAL A 72 -0.44 -10.21 3.88
C VAL A 72 0.30 -11.07 4.91
N LEU A 73 -0.14 -11.10 6.17
CA LEU A 73 0.56 -11.81 7.25
C LEU A 73 -0.01 -13.20 7.56
N GLN A 74 -1.28 -13.45 7.25
CA GLN A 74 -1.95 -14.73 7.53
C GLN A 74 -2.30 -15.45 6.24
N PHE A 75 -1.66 -16.59 6.00
CA PHE A 75 -1.88 -17.39 4.79
C PHE A 75 -3.20 -18.18 4.84
N PRO A 76 -3.86 -18.39 3.68
CA PRO A 76 -3.49 -17.90 2.34
C PRO A 76 -3.77 -16.39 2.16
N VAL A 77 -2.83 -15.69 1.51
CA VAL A 77 -2.94 -14.25 1.17
C VAL A 77 -3.24 -14.07 -0.33
N PRO A 78 -3.63 -12.87 -0.79
CA PRO A 78 -3.83 -12.61 -2.22
C PRO A 78 -2.55 -12.88 -3.04
N SER A 79 -2.71 -13.35 -4.28
CA SER A 79 -1.58 -13.44 -5.21
C SER A 79 -1.16 -12.06 -5.72
N ALA A 80 0.09 -11.94 -6.16
CA ALA A 80 0.62 -10.75 -6.83
C ALA A 80 -0.28 -10.29 -7.99
N ARG A 81 -0.79 -11.24 -8.78
CA ARG A 81 -1.77 -10.98 -9.86
C ARG A 81 -3.09 -10.41 -9.35
N ARG A 82 -3.62 -10.89 -8.21
CA ARG A 82 -4.85 -10.33 -7.63
C ARG A 82 -4.62 -8.90 -7.14
N CYS A 83 -3.47 -8.61 -6.52
CA CYS A 83 -3.07 -7.25 -6.13
C CYS A 83 -2.98 -6.32 -7.35
N TYR A 84 -2.32 -6.75 -8.44
CA TYR A 84 -2.23 -5.94 -9.65
C TYR A 84 -3.60 -5.66 -10.28
N LYS A 85 -4.47 -6.67 -10.38
CA LYS A 85 -5.85 -6.51 -10.86
C LYS A 85 -6.68 -5.57 -9.97
N LEU A 86 -6.52 -5.65 -8.64
CA LEU A 86 -7.15 -4.74 -7.70
C LEU A 86 -6.72 -3.29 -7.97
N GLY A 87 -5.44 -3.05 -8.24
CA GLY A 87 -4.94 -1.74 -8.66
C GLY A 87 -5.61 -1.22 -9.93
N ARG A 88 -5.76 -2.07 -10.96
CA ARG A 88 -6.47 -1.68 -12.20
C ARG A 88 -7.93 -1.29 -11.94
N ALA A 89 -8.62 -2.02 -11.06
CA ALA A 89 -10.00 -1.71 -10.67
C ALA A 89 -10.08 -0.41 -9.84
N LEU A 90 -9.14 -0.23 -8.90
CA LEU A 90 -9.01 0.98 -8.09
C LEU A 90 -8.83 2.23 -8.96
N ARG A 91 -8.02 2.15 -10.03
CA ARG A 91 -7.88 3.25 -10.99
C ARG A 91 -9.22 3.66 -11.59
N ARG A 92 -9.98 2.71 -12.13
CA ARG A 92 -11.29 2.98 -12.76
C ARG A 92 -12.27 3.56 -11.75
N ALA A 93 -12.24 3.07 -10.51
CA ALA A 93 -13.06 3.60 -9.43
C ALA A 93 -12.71 5.06 -9.13
N ILE A 94 -11.43 5.41 -9.04
CA ILE A 94 -10.97 6.78 -8.80
C ILE A 94 -11.33 7.69 -9.99
N GLU A 95 -11.05 7.27 -11.22
CA GLU A 95 -11.31 8.05 -12.45
C GLU A 95 -12.81 8.28 -12.72
N SER A 96 -13.69 7.43 -12.20
CA SER A 96 -15.14 7.56 -12.34
C SER A 96 -15.80 8.35 -11.21
N PHE A 97 -15.02 8.84 -10.23
CA PHE A 97 -15.54 9.69 -9.17
C PHE A 97 -15.93 11.08 -9.75
N PRO A 98 -17.12 11.62 -9.43
CA PRO A 98 -17.65 12.81 -10.12
C PRO A 98 -16.99 14.14 -9.72
N GLU A 99 -16.21 14.18 -8.64
CA GLU A 99 -15.53 15.40 -8.20
C GLU A 99 -14.13 15.50 -8.81
N ASP A 100 -13.75 16.70 -9.23
CA ASP A 100 -12.41 17.00 -9.74
C ASP A 100 -11.42 17.21 -8.58
N ILE A 101 -10.82 16.12 -8.12
CA ILE A 101 -9.88 16.10 -7.00
C ILE A 101 -8.57 15.39 -7.38
N ASN A 102 -7.46 15.87 -6.83
CA ASN A 102 -6.17 15.21 -6.98
C ASN A 102 -6.05 14.05 -6.00
N VAL A 103 -5.76 12.85 -6.51
CA VAL A 103 -5.61 11.64 -5.70
C VAL A 103 -4.19 11.09 -5.86
N ALA A 104 -3.48 10.96 -4.73
CA ALA A 104 -2.20 10.25 -4.66
C ALA A 104 -2.42 8.83 -4.14
N ILE A 105 -1.70 7.86 -4.71
CA ILE A 105 -1.74 6.46 -4.30
C ILE A 105 -0.39 6.09 -3.73
N VAL A 106 -0.39 5.66 -2.47
CA VAL A 106 0.83 5.32 -1.72
C VAL A 106 0.75 3.85 -1.32
N ALA A 107 1.77 3.08 -1.68
CA ALA A 107 2.00 1.75 -1.13
C ALA A 107 3.11 1.84 -0.07
N THR A 108 2.96 1.08 1.01
CA THR A 108 3.90 1.02 2.13
C THR A 108 4.35 -0.43 2.33
N GLY A 109 5.33 -0.65 3.22
CA GLY A 109 5.97 -1.95 3.42
C GLY A 109 7.12 -2.23 2.44
N GLY A 110 7.85 -3.32 2.68
CA GLY A 110 9.03 -3.72 1.92
C GLY A 110 10.33 -3.04 2.37
N LEU A 111 11.44 -3.22 1.66
CA LEU A 111 11.64 -4.19 0.57
C LEU A 111 12.11 -5.53 1.17
N SER A 112 13.30 -6.00 0.85
CA SER A 112 13.81 -7.24 1.43
C SER A 112 14.00 -7.12 2.95
N HIS A 113 13.33 -8.00 3.69
CA HIS A 113 13.53 -8.16 5.13
C HIS A 113 12.89 -9.45 5.64
N GLN A 114 13.43 -9.99 6.73
CA GLN A 114 12.81 -11.07 7.49
C GLN A 114 13.02 -10.84 8.99
N VAL A 115 11.95 -10.91 9.77
CA VAL A 115 11.98 -10.52 11.20
C VAL A 115 11.75 -11.67 12.17
N HIS A 116 11.63 -12.91 11.67
CA HIS A 116 11.45 -14.10 12.50
C HIS A 116 12.24 -15.31 11.99
N GLY A 117 12.40 -16.30 12.89
CA GLY A 117 13.09 -17.56 12.61
C GLY A 117 14.60 -17.42 12.49
N GLU A 118 15.26 -18.52 12.10
CA GLU A 118 16.72 -18.62 11.96
C GLU A 118 17.27 -17.72 10.85
N ARG A 119 16.42 -17.28 9.92
CA ARG A 119 16.75 -16.37 8.81
C ARG A 119 16.40 -14.90 9.12
N CYS A 120 16.09 -14.57 10.38
CA CYS A 120 15.90 -13.18 10.81
C CYS A 120 17.13 -12.32 10.50
N GLY A 121 16.90 -11.11 9.99
CA GLY A 121 17.95 -10.20 9.52
C GLY A 121 18.36 -10.39 8.06
N PHE A 122 17.71 -11.29 7.31
CA PHE A 122 17.93 -11.44 5.88
C PHE A 122 17.55 -10.17 5.11
N ASN A 123 18.43 -9.75 4.19
CA ASN A 123 18.22 -8.68 3.24
C ASN A 123 18.84 -9.10 1.89
N ASN A 124 18.35 -8.53 0.79
CA ASN A 124 18.81 -8.79 -0.57
C ASN A 124 18.70 -7.51 -1.43
N PRO A 125 19.69 -6.60 -1.34
CA PRO A 125 19.67 -5.33 -2.08
C PRO A 125 19.65 -5.49 -3.61
N ASP A 126 20.24 -6.58 -4.14
CA ASP A 126 20.23 -6.86 -5.59
C ASP A 126 18.82 -7.18 -6.08
N TRP A 127 18.08 -7.98 -5.30
CA TRP A 127 16.66 -8.22 -5.54
C TRP A 127 15.83 -6.94 -5.39
N ASP A 128 16.11 -6.10 -4.39
CA ASP A 128 15.37 -4.86 -4.17
C ASP A 128 15.48 -3.92 -5.38
N ALA A 129 16.69 -3.76 -5.91
CA ALA A 129 16.93 -2.96 -7.12
C ALA A 129 16.21 -3.57 -8.34
N GLN A 130 16.28 -4.89 -8.50
CA GLN A 130 15.58 -5.58 -9.59
C GLN A 130 14.05 -5.46 -9.48
N PHE A 131 13.50 -5.56 -8.27
CA PHE A 131 12.08 -5.42 -8.01
C PHE A 131 11.58 -4.02 -8.38
N VAL A 132 12.29 -2.97 -7.97
CA VAL A 132 11.94 -1.58 -8.29
C VAL A 132 12.01 -1.33 -9.80
N ASP A 133 13.06 -1.81 -10.48
CA ASP A 133 13.18 -1.71 -11.94
C ASP A 133 12.00 -2.39 -12.66
N MET A 134 11.67 -3.63 -12.29
CA MET A 134 10.52 -4.34 -12.85
C MET A 134 9.21 -3.64 -12.51
N LEU A 135 9.06 -3.08 -11.31
CA LEU A 135 7.84 -2.38 -10.93
C LEU A 135 7.58 -1.16 -11.83
N VAL A 136 8.64 -0.41 -12.19
CA VAL A 136 8.56 0.75 -13.08
C VAL A 136 8.31 0.28 -14.52
N ASN A 137 9.15 -0.61 -15.01
CA ASN A 137 9.31 -0.89 -16.44
C ASN A 137 8.50 -2.10 -16.95
N ASP A 138 8.28 -3.12 -16.12
CA ASP A 138 7.66 -4.39 -16.52
C ASP A 138 6.90 -5.07 -15.37
N PRO A 139 5.84 -4.44 -14.82
CA PRO A 139 5.16 -4.94 -13.64
C PRO A 139 4.39 -6.24 -13.87
N GLU A 140 4.15 -6.64 -15.12
CA GLU A 140 3.45 -7.90 -15.43
C GLU A 140 4.26 -9.13 -15.02
N LYS A 141 5.59 -9.10 -15.17
CA LYS A 141 6.49 -10.17 -14.70
C LYS A 141 6.34 -10.43 -13.19
N LEU A 142 6.20 -9.37 -12.40
CA LEU A 142 5.96 -9.47 -10.96
C LEU A 142 4.64 -10.20 -10.64
N THR A 143 3.65 -10.16 -11.54
CA THR A 143 2.37 -10.86 -11.35
C THR A 143 2.44 -12.37 -11.60
N GLU A 144 3.54 -12.86 -12.19
CA GLU A 144 3.77 -14.27 -12.52
C GLU A 144 4.48 -15.03 -11.41
N MET A 145 5.11 -14.30 -10.48
CA MET A 145 5.82 -14.86 -9.35
C MET A 145 4.86 -15.40 -8.28
N THR A 146 5.26 -16.51 -7.68
CA THR A 146 4.66 -17.09 -6.49
C THR A 146 5.11 -16.36 -5.23
N LEU A 147 4.30 -16.43 -4.16
CA LEU A 147 4.69 -15.90 -2.85
C LEU A 147 5.94 -16.57 -2.28
N GLY A 148 6.18 -17.84 -2.64
CA GLY A 148 7.39 -18.56 -2.26
C GLY A 148 8.64 -17.93 -2.87
N GLU A 149 8.61 -17.57 -4.15
CA GLU A 149 9.72 -16.88 -4.83
C GLU A 149 9.96 -15.49 -4.22
N TYR A 150 8.90 -14.75 -3.90
CA TYR A 150 9.01 -13.49 -3.16
C TYR A 150 9.69 -13.67 -1.80
N ALA A 151 9.31 -14.69 -1.03
CA ALA A 151 9.90 -14.96 0.28
C ALA A 151 11.36 -15.45 0.20
N GLU A 152 11.69 -16.21 -0.85
CA GLU A 152 13.06 -16.67 -1.12
C GLU A 152 13.97 -15.49 -1.44
N LEU A 153 13.55 -14.62 -2.36
CA LEU A 153 14.35 -13.49 -2.84
C LEU A 153 14.36 -12.31 -1.85
N GLY A 154 13.22 -12.00 -1.24
CA GLY A 154 13.01 -10.81 -0.40
C GLY A 154 12.87 -11.09 1.10
N GLY A 155 12.87 -12.34 1.55
CA GLY A 155 12.55 -12.66 2.95
C GLY A 155 11.04 -12.73 3.20
N MET A 156 10.66 -13.39 4.30
CA MET A 156 9.27 -13.74 4.55
C MET A 156 8.35 -12.51 4.62
N GLU A 157 8.69 -11.53 5.46
CA GLU A 157 7.95 -10.27 5.53
C GLU A 157 8.16 -9.40 4.29
N GLY A 158 9.35 -9.45 3.65
CA GLY A 158 9.60 -8.76 2.40
C GLY A 158 8.69 -9.19 1.25
N SER A 159 7.99 -10.32 1.35
CA SER A 159 6.95 -10.71 0.39
C SER A 159 5.73 -9.77 0.39
N GLU A 160 5.60 -8.88 1.37
CA GLU A 160 4.54 -7.86 1.42
C GLU A 160 4.60 -6.85 0.26
N VAL A 161 5.71 -6.78 -0.49
CA VAL A 161 5.86 -5.93 -1.68
C VAL A 161 4.83 -6.21 -2.78
N ILE A 162 4.07 -7.31 -2.71
CA ILE A 162 2.88 -7.50 -3.55
C ILE A 162 1.85 -6.37 -3.40
N MET A 163 1.83 -5.66 -2.26
CA MET A 163 0.99 -4.46 -2.06
C MET A 163 1.38 -3.32 -3.00
N TRP A 164 2.66 -3.23 -3.38
CA TRP A 164 3.13 -2.22 -4.34
C TRP A 164 2.52 -2.44 -5.73
N LEU A 165 2.12 -3.67 -6.07
CA LEU A 165 1.40 -3.96 -7.32
C LEU A 165 -0.01 -3.38 -7.34
N VAL A 166 -0.66 -3.18 -6.18
CA VAL A 166 -1.94 -2.46 -6.12
C VAL A 166 -1.73 -1.00 -6.52
N MET A 167 -0.72 -0.34 -5.94
CA MET A 167 -0.37 1.03 -6.32
C MET A 167 0.03 1.09 -7.80
N ARG A 168 0.94 0.22 -8.24
CA ARG A 168 1.44 0.23 -9.62
C ARG A 168 0.35 -0.06 -10.66
N GLY A 169 -0.58 -0.96 -10.34
CA GLY A 169 -1.75 -1.24 -11.17
C GLY A 169 -2.66 -0.03 -11.29
N ALA A 170 -2.76 0.80 -10.25
CA ALA A 170 -3.62 1.98 -10.29
C ALA A 170 -3.04 3.14 -11.14
N LEU A 171 -1.76 3.09 -11.49
CA LEU A 171 -1.11 4.04 -12.38
C LEU A 171 -1.36 3.73 -13.87
N SER A 172 -0.94 4.65 -14.74
CA SER A 172 -0.92 4.43 -16.20
C SER A 172 0.05 3.31 -16.58
N ALA A 173 -0.11 2.76 -17.79
CA ALA A 173 0.82 1.74 -18.30
C ALA A 173 2.26 2.25 -18.32
N ASN A 174 2.46 3.46 -18.83
CA ASN A 174 3.75 4.15 -18.79
C ASN A 174 3.77 5.10 -17.59
N VAL A 175 4.82 5.03 -16.78
CA VAL A 175 5.06 5.92 -15.64
C VAL A 175 6.39 6.64 -15.84
N THR A 176 6.51 7.85 -15.28
CA THR A 176 7.78 8.57 -15.21
C THR A 176 8.30 8.47 -13.79
N GLU A 177 9.46 7.86 -13.61
CA GLU A 177 10.13 7.85 -12.32
C GLU A 177 10.73 9.23 -12.05
N THR A 178 10.32 9.86 -10.95
CA THR A 178 10.89 11.16 -10.52
C THR A 178 12.07 11.01 -9.58
N GLY A 179 12.29 9.82 -9.03
CA GLY A 179 13.43 9.45 -8.20
C GLY A 179 13.18 8.16 -7.43
N ALA A 180 14.26 7.42 -7.16
CA ALA A 180 14.27 6.24 -6.30
C ALA A 180 15.45 6.30 -5.32
N THR A 181 15.17 5.91 -4.08
CA THR A 181 16.17 5.75 -3.03
C THR A 181 15.97 4.39 -2.40
N ILE A 182 16.96 3.51 -2.54
CA ILE A 182 16.98 2.18 -1.91
C ILE A 182 18.09 2.20 -0.87
N THR A 183 17.73 1.99 0.39
CA THR A 183 18.68 2.01 1.51
C THR A 183 18.56 0.71 2.29
N CYS A 184 19.59 -0.12 2.22
CA CYS A 184 19.77 -1.23 3.17
C CYS A 184 20.83 -0.79 4.19
N PRO A 185 20.51 -0.70 5.50
CA PRO A 185 21.53 -0.50 6.52
C PRO A 185 22.58 -1.62 6.42
N ARG A 186 23.85 -1.24 6.40
CA ARG A 186 24.99 -2.19 6.49
C ARG A 186 25.18 -2.64 7.92
#